data_AF-A0A2E5SNX4-F1
#
_entry.id   AF-A0A2E5SNX4-F1
#
_cell.length_a   1.000
_cell.length_b   1.000
_cell.length_c   1.000
_cell.angle_alpha   90.00
_cell.angle_beta   90.00
_cell.angle_gamma   90.00
#
_symmetry.space_group_name_H-M   'P 1'
#
loop_
_entity.id
_entity.type
_entity.pdbx_description
1 polymer ?
#
loop_
_entity_poly.entity_id
_entity_poly.type
_entity_poly.pdbx_seq_one_letter_code
_entity_poly.pdbx_strand_id
1 'polypeptide(L)' 'MNVECPTCKKSVEWTETNPWRPFCSERCKLIDLGAWANEEYRVPAENASPEDLDQGGETTRH' A
#
# COMPACT_ATOMS: atom_id res chain seq x y z
N MET A 1 -20.23 -5.68 2.83
CA MET A 1 -19.23 -5.32 1.80
C MET A 1 -17.97 -6.11 2.10
N ASN A 2 -17.32 -6.66 1.08
CA ASN A 2 -16.09 -7.45 1.27
C ASN A 2 -14.93 -6.77 0.55
N VAL A 3 -13.73 -6.90 1.12
CA VAL A 3 -12.47 -6.43 0.54
C VAL A 3 -11.48 -7.59 0.48
N GLU A 4 -10.54 -7.54 -0.46
CA GLU A 4 -9.45 -8.52 -0.48
C GLU A 4 -8.32 -8.10 0.46
N CYS A 5 -7.85 -9.04 1.27
CA CYS A 5 -6.65 -8.86 2.07
C CYS A 5 -5.46 -8.55 1.14
N PRO A 6 -4.78 -7.40 1.27
CA PRO A 6 -3.70 -7.03 0.35
C PRO A 6 -2.57 -8.07 0.31
N THR A 7 -2.27 -8.68 1.46
CA THR A 7 -1.17 -9.62 1.65
C THR A 7 -1.43 -11.02 1.09
N CYS A 8 -2.64 -11.57 1.27
CA CYS A 8 -2.93 -12.98 0.96
C CYS A 8 -4.15 -13.20 0.07
N LYS A 9 -4.82 -12.12 -0.36
CA LYS A 9 -5.98 -12.11 -1.26
C LYS A 9 -7.23 -12.82 -0.75
N LYS A 10 -7.25 -13.24 0.53
CA LYS A 10 -8.48 -13.73 1.17
C LYS A 10 -9.55 -12.63 1.15
N SER A 11 -10.78 -12.95 0.74
CA SER A 11 -11.93 -12.06 0.88
C SER A 11 -12.32 -11.93 2.35
N VAL A 12 -12.44 -10.69 2.84
CA VAL A 12 -12.72 -10.36 4.23
C VAL A 12 -13.92 -9.42 4.27
N GLU A 13 -14.85 -9.68 5.18
CA GLU A 13 -15.96 -8.78 5.41
C GLU A 13 -15.49 -7.47 6.05
N TRP A 14 -15.98 -6.35 5.53
CA TRP A 14 -15.75 -5.02 6.09
C TRP A 14 -16.70 -4.77 7.25
N THR A 15 -16.32 -5.23 8.44
CA THR A 15 -17.10 -5.13 9.69
C THR A 15 -16.22 -4.68 10.84
N GLU A 16 -16.75 -3.85 11.74
CA GLU A 16 -16.07 -3.34 12.94
C GLU A 16 -15.43 -4.42 13.81
N THR A 17 -15.99 -5.62 13.81
CA THR A 17 -15.50 -6.77 14.59
C THR A 17 -14.15 -7.30 14.13
N ASN A 18 -13.69 -6.99 12.91
CA ASN A 18 -12.33 -7.32 12.46
C ASN A 18 -11.39 -6.14 12.74
N PRO A 19 -10.60 -6.12 13.83
CA PRO A 19 -9.71 -4.98 14.15
C PRO A 19 -8.56 -4.80 13.15
N TRP A 20 -8.36 -5.74 12.24
CA TRP A 20 -7.22 -5.77 11.31
C TRP A 20 -7.57 -5.33 9.89
N ARG A 21 -8.77 -4.81 9.63
CA ARG A 21 -9.15 -4.31 8.28
C ARG A 21 -8.07 -3.35 7.73
N PRO A 22 -7.70 -3.44 6.43
CA PRO A 22 -8.26 -4.30 5.38
C PRO A 22 -7.70 -5.75 5.37
N PHE A 23 -6.85 -6.12 6.32
CA PHE A 23 -6.23 -7.43 6.40
C PHE A 23 -7.16 -8.48 7.03
N CYS A 24 -6.92 -9.75 6.72
CA CYS A 24 -7.68 -10.86 7.32
C CYS A 24 -7.21 -11.23 8.74
N SER A 25 -6.03 -10.77 9.17
CA SER A 25 -5.45 -11.06 10.48
C SER A 25 -4.27 -10.14 10.79
N GLU A 26 -3.89 -10.08 12.08
CA GLU A 26 -2.69 -9.39 12.54
C GLU A 26 -1.42 -9.84 11.79
N ARG A 27 -1.28 -11.16 11.54
CA ARG A 27 -0.15 -11.70 10.77
C ARG A 27 -0.02 -11.04 9.40
N CYS A 28 -1.11 -10.86 8.67
CA CYS A 28 -1.05 -10.24 7.34
C CYS A 28 -0.67 -8.75 7.43
N LYS A 29 -1.21 -8.03 8.43
CA LYS A 29 -0.80 -6.64 8.72
C LYS A 29 0.71 -6.53 8.98
N LEU A 30 1.26 -7.44 9.78
CA LEU A 30 2.70 -7.43 10.11
C LEU A 30 3.59 -7.79 8.92
N ILE A 31 3.16 -8.71 8.06
CA ILE A 31 3.88 -9.03 6.82
C ILE A 31 3.92 -7.81 5.90
N ASP A 32 2.78 -7.14 5.71
CA ASP A 32 2.72 -5.93 4.90
C ASP A 32 3.64 -4.83 5.43
N LEU A 33 3.62 -4.59 6.75
CA LEU A 33 4.53 -3.67 7.41
C LEU A 33 6.01 -4.06 7.21
N GLY A 34 6.32 -5.36 7.24
CA GLY A 34 7.66 -5.87 6.97
C GLY A 34 8.11 -5.60 5.54
N ALA A 35 7.24 -5.81 4.55
CA ALA A 35 7.53 -5.51 3.14
C ALA A 35 7.82 -4.01 2.92
N TRP A 36 7.09 -3.12 3.62
CA TRP A 36 7.41 -1.70 3.65
C TRP A 36 8.78 -1.40 4.27
N ALA A 37 9.06 -1.98 5.43
CA ALA A 37 10.34 -1.78 6.11
C ALA A 37 11.54 -2.30 5.32
N ASN A 38 11.32 -3.33 4.49
CA ASN A 38 12.35 -3.95 3.64
C ASN A 38 12.46 -3.32 2.23
N GLU A 39 11.75 -2.21 1.96
CA GLU A 39 11.73 -1.55 0.64
C GLU A 39 11.30 -2.49 -0.52
N GLU A 40 10.45 -3.48 -0.23
CA GLU A 40 9.94 -4.42 -1.23
C GLU A 40 8.91 -3.74 -2.15
N TYR A 41 8.19 -2.75 -1.63
CA TYR A 41 7.29 -1.91 -2.41
C TYR A 41 8.07 -0.83 -3.16
N ARG A 42 7.98 -0.86 -4.50
CA ARG A 42 8.63 0.11 -5.38
C ARG A 42 7.63 0.70 -6.36
N VAL A 43 7.68 2.01 -6.51
CA VAL A 43 6.99 2.71 -7.61
C VAL A 43 7.96 2.73 -8.78
N PRO A 44 7.58 2.19 -9.95
CA PRO A 44 8.40 2.32 -11.15
C PRO A 44 8.66 3.80 -11.44
N ALA A 45 9.90 4.16 -11.71
CA ALA A 45 10.17 5.47 -12.30
C ALA A 45 9.58 5.46 -13.71
N GLU A 46 8.61 6.35 -13.97
CA GLU A 46 8.36 6.80 -15.34
C GLU A 46 9.66 7.44 -15.84
N ASN A 47 9.93 7.35 -17.14
CA ASN A 47 11.20 7.80 -17.74
C ASN A 47 11.44 9.30 -17.45
N ALA A 48 11.97 9.62 -16.28
CA ALA A 48 12.31 10.96 -15.87
C ALA A 48 13.51 11.34 -16.70
N SER A 49 13.33 12.32 -17.58
CA SER A 49 14.48 12.97 -18.16
C SER A 49 15.27 13.64 -17.02
N PRO A 50 16.59 13.84 -17.17
CA PRO A 50 17.38 14.57 -16.17
C PRO A 50 16.82 15.98 -15.86
N GLU A 51 15.97 16.52 -16.75
CA GLU A 51 15.32 17.82 -16.62
C GLU A 51 14.10 17.78 -15.66
N ASP A 52 13.49 16.61 -15.45
CA ASP A 52 12.28 16.44 -14.62
C ASP A 52 12.59 16.28 -13.12
N LEU A 53 13.85 16.06 -12.75
CA LEU A 53 14.27 15.73 -11.38
C LEU A 53 14.54 16.96 -10.49
N ASP A 54 14.53 18.18 -11.05
CA ASP A 54 14.81 19.44 -10.33
C ASP A 54 13.56 20.10 -9.72
N GLN A 55 12.34 19.73 -10.16
CA GLN A 55 11.12 20.30 -9.60
C GLN A 55 10.63 19.47 -8.40
N GLY A 56 11.16 19.84 -7.23
CA GLY A 56 10.64 19.43 -5.94
C GLY A 56 9.14 19.69 -5.82
N GLY A 57 8.38 18.60 -5.79
CA GLY A 57 7.06 18.43 -5.17
C GLY A 57 6.15 19.64 -5.07
N GLU A 58 5.39 19.93 -6.12
CA GLU A 58 4.07 20.55 -5.95
C GLU A 58 3.11 20.18 -7.09
N THR A 59 2.33 19.13 -6.88
CA THR A 59 1.00 19.03 -7.52
C THR A 59 -0.05 18.70 -6.47
N THR A 60 -0.33 19.69 -5.62
CA THR A 60 -1.59 19.73 -4.88
C THR A 60 -2.68 20.33 -5.78
N ARG A 61 -3.66 19.48 -6.10
CA ARG A 61 -5.12 19.70 -6.27
C ARG A 61 -5.71 20.38 -7.52
N HIS A 62 -6.71 19.62 -8.02
CA HIS A 62 -7.92 19.94 -8.80
C HIS A 62 -7.78 20.18 -10.29
#